data_AF-A0A370DZB9-F1
#
_entry.id   AF-A0A370DZB9-F1
#
_cell.length_a   1.000
_cell.length_b   1.000
_cell.length_c   1.000
_cell.angle_alpha   90.00
_cell.angle_beta   90.00
_cell.angle_gamma   90.00
#
_symmetry.space_group_name_H-M   'P 1'
#
loop_
_entity.id
_entity.type
_entity.pdbx_description
1 polymer ?
#
loop_
_entity_poly.entity_id
_entity_poly.type
_entity_poly.pdbx_seq_one_letter_code
_entity_poly.pdbx_strand_id
1 'polypeptide(L)' 'MHIRTTTDPITLHEVSDPEHHPCLYDGDGKDGLEIYFENEENKRLYMEMETEDHKIVQGNDTDDYVAEG' A
#
# COMPACT_ATOMS: atom_id res chain seq x y z
N MET A 1 -11.92 -1.75 -8.49
CA MET A 1 -11.22 -1.21 -9.69
C MET A 1 -9.75 -1.62 -9.57
N HIS A 2 -9.20 -2.34 -10.55
CA HIS A 2 -7.78 -2.72 -10.50
C HIS A 2 -6.92 -1.54 -10.97
N ILE A 3 -6.04 -1.06 -10.10
CA ILE A 3 -5.14 0.06 -10.38
C ILE A 3 -3.74 -0.53 -10.50
N ARG A 4 -3.14 -0.39 -11.67
CA ARG A 4 -1.74 -0.72 -11.91
C ARG A 4 -0.94 0.56 -12.09
N THR A 5 0.19 0.66 -11.42
CA THR A 5 1.10 1.78 -11.57
C THR A 5 2.49 1.25 -11.91
N THR A 6 3.02 1.71 -13.04
CA THR A 6 4.37 1.39 -13.50
C THR A 6 5.38 2.45 -13.11
N THR A 7 4.94 3.48 -12.38
CA THR A 7 5.82 4.52 -11.85
C THR A 7 6.22 4.15 -10.44
N ASP A 8 7.51 3.95 -10.23
CA ASP A 8 8.07 3.62 -8.92
C ASP A 8 7.79 4.77 -7.94
N PRO A 9 7.09 4.53 -6.82
CA PRO A 9 6.73 5.60 -5.87
C PRO A 9 7.92 6.11 -5.04
N ILE A 10 9.06 5.40 -5.05
CA ILE A 10 10.28 5.76 -4.30
C ILE A 10 11.16 6.67 -5.15
N THR A 11 11.45 6.28 -6.39
CA THR A 11 12.33 7.02 -7.29
C THR A 11 11.59 7.93 -8.25
N LEU A 12 10.26 7.80 -8.37
CA LEU A 12 9.41 8.48 -9.35
C LEU A 12 9.82 8.19 -10.81
N HIS A 13 10.52 7.08 -11.02
CA HIS A 13 10.93 6.62 -12.34
C HIS A 13 9.89 5.69 -12.95
N GLU A 14 9.77 5.76 -14.28
CA GLU A 14 8.91 4.86 -15.02
C GLU A 14 9.62 3.53 -15.27
N VAL A 15 9.05 2.44 -14.75
CA VAL A 15 9.53 1.09 -14.97
C VAL A 15 9.20 0.69 -16.41
N SER A 16 10.24 0.61 -17.24
CA SER A 16 10.09 0.33 -18.67
C SER A 16 9.75 -1.14 -18.97
N ASP A 17 10.12 -2.06 -18.07
CA ASP A 17 9.94 -3.51 -18.23
C ASP A 17 9.25 -4.13 -16.99
N PRO A 18 7.95 -3.89 -16.78
CA PRO A 18 7.24 -4.38 -15.60
C PRO A 18 7.21 -5.91 -15.47
N GLU A 19 7.41 -6.66 -16.57
CA GLU A 19 7.37 -8.13 -16.57
C GLU A 19 8.62 -8.77 -15.94
N HIS A 20 9.79 -8.14 -16.05
CA HIS A 20 11.03 -8.61 -15.42
C HIS A 20 11.36 -7.89 -14.11
N HIS A 21 10.58 -6.89 -13.72
CA HIS A 21 10.82 -6.07 -12.54
C HIS A 21 9.96 -6.52 -11.35
N PRO A 22 10.43 -6.26 -10.11
CA PRO A 22 9.68 -6.62 -8.91
C PRO A 22 8.37 -5.81 -8.83
N CYS A 23 7.27 -6.50 -8.53
CA CYS A 23 5.99 -5.89 -8.24
C CYS A 23 5.51 -6.21 -6.81
N LEU A 24 4.67 -5.33 -6.28
CA LEU A 24 3.88 -5.52 -5.07
C LEU A 24 2.41 -5.48 -5.46
N TYR A 25 1.66 -6.45 -4.95
CA TYR A 25 0.21 -6.48 -5.08
C TYR A 25 -0.38 -6.29 -3.69
N ASP A 26 -1.10 -5.20 -3.50
CA ASP A 26 -1.80 -4.87 -2.26
C ASP A 26 -3.32 -4.92 -2.48
N GLY A 27 -4.04 -5.65 -1.62
CA GLY A 27 -5.49 -5.84 -1.71
C GLY A 27 -5.94 -7.22 -2.24
N ASP A 28 -7.26 -7.47 -2.19
CA ASP A 28 -7.88 -8.74 -2.59
C ASP A 28 -8.68 -8.58 -3.89
N GLY A 29 -8.16 -9.18 -4.97
CA GLY A 29 -8.86 -9.35 -6.25
C GLY A 29 -9.28 -8.05 -6.96
N LYS A 30 -10.53 -7.64 -6.75
CA LYS A 30 -11.23 -6.62 -7.56
C LYS A 30 -10.83 -5.18 -7.23
N ASP A 31 -10.26 -4.96 -6.05
CA ASP A 31 -9.78 -3.66 -5.56
C ASP A 31 -8.30 -3.77 -5.17
N GLY A 32 -7.54 -4.51 -5.98
CA GLY A 32 -6.09 -4.62 -5.83
C GLY A 32 -5.34 -3.47 -6.48
N LEU A 33 -4.29 -3.03 -5.80
CA LEU A 33 -3.28 -2.09 -6.24
C LEU A 33 -2.01 -2.86 -6.60
N GLU A 34 -1.61 -2.77 -7.87
CA GLU A 34 -0.39 -3.38 -8.37
C GLU A 34 0.65 -2.28 -8.64
N ILE A 35 1.78 -2.36 -7.96
CA ILE A 35 2.86 -1.36 -8.01
C ILE A 35 4.12 -2.05 -8.52
N TYR A 36 4.68 -1.53 -9.61
CA TYR A 36 5.98 -1.98 -10.13
C TYR A 36 7.11 -1.10 -9.62
N PHE A 37 8.23 -1.74 -9.27
CA PHE A 37 9.41 -1.09 -8.73
C PHE A 37 10.59 -1.24 -9.67
N GLU A 38 11.45 -0.23 -9.70
CA GLU A 38 12.69 -0.29 -10.50
C GLU A 38 13.60 -1.42 -9.99
N ASN A 39 13.69 -1.61 -8.67
CA ASN A 39 14.54 -2.60 -8.04
C ASN A 39 13.91 -3.17 -6.75
N GLU A 40 14.45 -4.28 -6.25
CA GLU A 40 13.98 -4.90 -4.99
C GLU A 40 14.18 -4.01 -3.76
N GLU A 41 15.21 -3.16 -3.78
CA GLU A 41 15.48 -2.19 -2.71
C GLU A 41 14.32 -1.19 -2.57
N ASN A 42 13.81 -0.66 -3.68
CA ASN A 42 12.67 0.26 -3.68
C ASN A 42 11.41 -0.42 -3.15
N LYS A 43 11.14 -1.65 -3.59
CA LYS A 43 10.03 -2.45 -3.06
C LYS A 43 10.12 -2.61 -1.55
N ARG A 44 11.32 -2.93 -1.04
CA ARG A 44 11.53 -3.09 0.39
C ARG A 44 11.33 -1.79 1.16
N LEU A 45 11.90 -0.69 0.67
CA LEU A 45 11.71 0.65 1.26
C LEU A 45 10.24 1.04 1.28
N TYR A 46 9.51 0.78 0.20
CA TYR A 46 8.08 1.03 0.12
C TYR A 46 7.29 0.24 1.16
N MET A 47 7.57 -1.07 1.30
CA MET A 47 6.92 -1.91 2.32
C MET A 47 7.26 -1.45 3.75
N GLU A 48 8.52 -1.06 4.02
CA GLU A 48 8.92 -0.52 5.33
C GLU A 48 8.19 0.81 5.63
N MET A 49 8.08 1.72 4.66
CA MET A 49 7.35 2.98 4.82
C MET A 49 5.84 2.80 5.00
N GLU A 50 5.19 1.92 4.24
CA GLU A 50 3.76 1.63 4.39
C GLU A 50 3.44 0.99 5.75
N THR A 51 4.37 0.23 6.33
CA THR A 51 4.19 -0.33 7.67
C THR A 51 4.29 0.72 8.79
N GLU A 52 4.95 1.85 8.55
CA GLU A 52 5.03 2.93 9.55
C GLU A 52 3.75 3.79 9.62
N ASP A 53 2.99 3.92 8.53
CA ASP A 53 1.77 4.75 8.49
C ASP A 53 0.46 3.98 8.74
N HIS A 54 0.51 2.63 8.79
CA HIS A 54 -0.60 1.82 9.31
C HIS A 54 -0.73 1.91 10.84
N LYS A 55 -0.78 3.13 11.39
CA LYS A 55 -1.70 3.40 12.49
C LYS A 55 -3.12 3.32 11.93
N ILE A 56 -3.57 2.08 11.70
CA ILE A 56 -4.94 1.73 12.00
C ILE A 56 -5.19 2.23 13.42
N VAL A 57 -5.76 3.43 13.56
CA VAL A 57 -6.60 3.71 14.70
C VAL A 57 -7.68 2.63 14.57
N GLN A 58 -7.46 1.51 15.26
CA GLN A 58 -8.55 0.61 15.57
C GLN A 58 -9.50 1.50 16.35
N GLY A 59 -10.51 2.00 15.64
CA GLY A 59 -11.69 2.59 16.25
C GLY A 59 -12.36 1.48 17.05
N ASN A 60 -11.83 1.18 18.23
CA ASN A 60 -12.64 0.81 19.36
C ASN A 60 -13.33 2.09 19.85
N ASP A 61 -14.14 2.68 18.99
CA ASP A 61 -15.16 3.64 19.38
C ASP A 61 -16.33 2.78 19.89
N THR A 62 -16.11 2.16 21.05
CA THR A 62 -17.17 1.63 21.90
C THR A 62 -16.98 2.29 23.25
N ASP A 63 -17.03 3.63 23.24
CA ASP A 63 -17.39 4.36 24.45
C ASP A 63 -18.93 4.30 24.52
N ASP A 64 -19.40 3.26 25.22
CA ASP A 64 -20.79 3.09 25.62
C ASP A 64 -21.18 4.29 26.49
N TYR A 65 -21.69 5.35 25.86
CA TYR A 65 -22.14 6.54 26.56
C TYR A 65 -23.50 6.23 27.22
N VAL A 66 -23.47 5.68 28.44
CA VAL A 66 -24.66 5.57 29.31
C VAL A 66 -25.00 6.94 29.87
N ALA A 67 -25.97 7.60 29.23
CA ALA A 67 -26.66 8.75 29.84
C ALA A 67 -27.60 8.23 30.93
N GLU A 68 -27.14 8.19 32.18
CA GLU A 68 -28.04 8.03 33.33
C GLU A 68 -28.89 9.30 33.48
N GLY A 69 -30.20 9.13 33.29
CA GLY A 69 -31.23 10.12 33.59
C GLY A 69 -31.93 9.84 34.91
#